data_AF-A0A286AS01-F1
#
_entry.id   AF-A0A286AS01-F1
#
_cell.length_a   1.000
_cell.length_b   1.000
_cell.length_c   1.000
_cell.angle_alpha   90.00
_cell.angle_beta   90.00
_cell.angle_gamma   90.00
#
_symmetry.space_group_name_H-M   'P 1'
#
loop_
_entity.id
_entity.type
_entity.pdbx_description
1 polymer ?
#
loop_
_entity_poly.entity_id
_entity_poly.type
_entity_poly.pdbx_seq_one_letter_code
_entity_poly.pdbx_strand_id
1 'polypeptide(L)'
;MCTPAASRPWIRLRWRLPCVGLFGHPVEGHWLWEPDTPSVRAAFQAAVEAGNKAHGAGTHWMEQEEAEAAPDRTAIRQAPGADHMIG
;
A
#
# COMPACT_ATOMS: atom_id res chain seq x y z
N MET A 1 -3.74 27.75 5.73
CA MET A 1 -4.04 26.42 6.29
C MET A 1 -3.87 25.43 5.15
N CYS A 2 -2.79 24.66 5.15
CA CYS A 2 -2.53 23.66 4.11
C CYS A 2 -3.33 22.40 4.47
N THR A 3 -4.28 22.02 3.64
CA THR A 3 -4.99 20.75 3.78
C THR A 3 -3.98 19.63 3.51
N PRO A 4 -3.74 18.67 4.43
CA PRO A 4 -2.95 17.51 4.08
C PRO A 4 -3.67 16.79 2.95
N ALA A 5 -2.97 16.57 1.83
CA ALA A 5 -3.47 15.73 0.77
C ALA A 5 -3.85 14.39 1.40
N ALA A 6 -5.11 14.00 1.29
CA ALA A 6 -5.61 12.77 1.89
C ALA A 6 -4.78 11.61 1.35
N SER A 7 -3.84 11.11 2.17
CA SER A 7 -3.17 9.83 1.94
C SER A 7 -4.29 8.83 1.70
N ARG A 8 -4.31 8.26 0.49
CA ARG A 8 -5.22 7.15 0.20
C ARG A 8 -4.49 5.90 0.64
N PRO A 9 -4.85 5.29 1.78
CA PRO A 9 -4.21 4.06 2.17
C PRO A 9 -4.43 3.00 1.09
N TRP A 10 -3.46 2.12 0.92
CA TRP A 10 -3.54 0.95 0.07
C TRP A 10 -3.58 -0.27 0.97
N ILE A 11 -4.33 -1.29 0.55
CA ILE A 11 -4.43 -2.56 1.27
C ILE A 11 -4.11 -3.72 0.33
N ARG A 12 -3.57 -4.81 0.88
CA ARG A 12 -3.42 -6.08 0.17
C ARG A 12 -3.77 -7.26 1.07
N LEU A 13 -4.29 -8.31 0.45
CA LEU A 13 -4.48 -9.61 1.10
C LEU A 13 -3.17 -10.40 1.08
N ARG A 14 -2.82 -11.01 2.20
CA ARG A 14 -1.67 -11.92 2.36
C ARG A 14 -2.12 -13.25 2.91
N TRP A 15 -1.39 -14.30 2.56
CA TRP A 15 -1.59 -15.60 3.17
C TRP A 15 -0.28 -16.38 3.29
N ARG A 16 -0.27 -17.27 4.28
CA ARG A 16 0.73 -18.31 4.50
C ARG A 16 0.05 -19.52 5.13
N LEU A 17 0.12 -20.65 4.45
CA LEU A 17 -0.51 -21.89 4.90
C LEU A 17 0.43 -22.66 5.84
N PRO A 18 -0.11 -23.48 6.75
CA PRO A 18 0.69 -24.26 7.70
C PRO A 18 1.39 -25.46 7.05
N CYS A 19 1.07 -25.78 5.80
CA CYS A 19 1.68 -26.88 5.05
C CYS A 19 2.92 -26.41 4.25
N VAL A 20 3.82 -27.37 4.02
CA VAL A 20 4.90 -27.22 3.04
C VAL A 20 4.42 -27.74 1.69
N GLY A 21 4.74 -26.99 0.63
CA GLY A 21 4.43 -27.39 -0.75
C GLY A 21 5.28 -28.57 -1.21
N LEU A 22 5.06 -29.01 -2.44
CA LEU A 22 5.69 -30.19 -3.06
C LEU A 22 7.24 -30.18 -2.99
N PHE A 23 7.86 -29.00 -2.88
CA PHE A 23 9.31 -28.80 -2.82
C PHE A 23 9.83 -28.43 -1.42
N GLY A 24 9.03 -28.61 -0.37
CA GLY A 24 9.41 -28.26 1.00
C GLY A 24 9.38 -26.76 1.32
N HIS A 25 8.93 -25.92 0.39
CA HIS A 25 8.80 -24.48 0.60
C HIS A 25 7.46 -24.12 1.25
N PRO A 26 7.40 -23.06 2.08
CA PRO A 26 6.14 -22.53 2.58
C PRO A 26 5.19 -22.18 1.43
N VAL A 27 3.90 -22.53 1.59
CA VAL A 27 2.87 -22.09 0.64
C VAL A 27 2.36 -20.73 1.10
N GLU A 28 2.88 -19.67 0.49
CA GLU A 28 2.51 -18.28 0.80
C GLU A 28 2.30 -17.45 -0.47
N GLY A 29 1.60 -16.33 -0.33
CA GLY A 29 1.33 -15.45 -1.45
C GLY A 29 0.66 -14.14 -1.02
N HIS A 30 0.30 -13.34 -2.02
CA HIS A 30 -0.38 -12.08 -1.81
C HIS A 30 -1.21 -11.68 -3.01
N TRP A 31 -2.27 -10.92 -2.76
CA TRP A 31 -2.96 -10.15 -3.78
C TRP A 31 -2.14 -8.89 -4.15
N LEU A 32 -2.55 -8.22 -5.22
CA LEU A 32 -2.03 -6.90 -5.55
C LEU A 32 -2.42 -5.86 -4.49
N TRP A 33 -1.69 -4.76 -4.44
CA TRP A 33 -2.12 -3.59 -3.67
C TRP A 33 -3.32 -2.95 -4.36
N GLU A 34 -4.37 -2.71 -3.59
CA GLU A 34 -5.60 -2.06 -4.04
C GLU A 34 -5.85 -0.81 -3.19
N PRO A 35 -6.48 0.24 -3.76
CA PRO A 35 -6.92 1.38 -2.96
C PRO A 35 -7.87 0.94 -1.85
N ASP A 36 -7.64 1.44 -0.64
CA ASP A 36 -8.46 1.16 0.54
C ASP A 36 -9.81 1.88 0.45
N THR A 37 -10.70 1.30 -0.35
CA THR A 37 -12.10 1.68 -0.42
C THR A 37 -12.94 0.75 0.46
N PRO A 38 -14.12 1.18 0.95
CA PRO A 38 -14.99 0.32 1.75
C PRO A 38 -15.31 -1.02 1.08
N SER A 39 -15.51 -1.02 -0.25
CA SER A 39 -15.81 -2.22 -1.02
C SER A 39 -14.62 -3.19 -1.08
N VAL A 40 -13.41 -2.68 -1.35
CA VAL A 40 -12.19 -3.51 -1.39
C VAL A 40 -11.89 -4.07 0.00
N ARG A 41 -11.99 -3.23 1.04
CA ARG A 41 -11.79 -3.66 2.42
C ARG A 41 -12.75 -4.77 2.84
N ALA A 42 -14.04 -4.61 2.56
CA ALA A 42 -15.04 -5.64 2.86
C ALA A 42 -14.74 -6.96 2.12
N ALA A 43 -14.35 -6.89 0.84
CA ALA A 43 -14.00 -8.08 0.06
C ALA A 43 -12.76 -8.80 0.63
N PHE A 44 -11.71 -8.07 0.98
CA PHE A 44 -10.51 -8.66 1.57
C PHE A 44 -10.78 -9.21 2.98
N GLN A 45 -11.62 -8.55 3.77
CA GLN A 45 -12.00 -9.03 5.09
C GLN A 45 -12.78 -10.35 4.99
N ALA A 46 -13.72 -10.46 4.05
CA ALA A 46 -14.40 -11.73 3.77
C ALA A 46 -13.44 -12.84 3.29
N ALA A 47 -12.44 -12.49 2.47
CA ALA A 47 -11.41 -13.44 2.04
C ALA A 47 -10.51 -13.89 3.20
N VAL A 48 -10.13 -12.99 4.11
CA VAL A 48 -9.39 -13.30 5.34
C VAL A 48 -10.19 -14.27 6.22
N GLU A 49 -11.48 -13.99 6.44
CA GLU A 49 -12.34 -14.85 7.24
C GLU A 49 -12.49 -16.24 6.61
N ALA A 50 -12.76 -16.31 5.30
CA ALA A 50 -12.89 -17.56 4.58
C ALA A 50 -11.58 -18.37 4.59
N GLY A 51 -10.45 -17.73 4.31
CA GLY A 51 -9.14 -18.36 4.30
C GLY A 51 -8.73 -18.88 5.68
N ASN A 52 -8.95 -18.09 6.73
CA ASN A 52 -8.68 -18.51 8.11
C ASN A 52 -9.59 -19.66 8.55
N LYS A 53 -10.86 -19.68 8.13
CA LYS A 53 -11.76 -20.79 8.41
C LYS A 53 -11.33 -22.07 7.70
N ALA A 54 -10.83 -21.98 6.47
CA ALA A 54 -10.44 -23.13 5.66
C ALA A 54 -9.07 -23.71 6.06
N HIS A 55 -8.11 -22.86 6.41
CA HIS A 55 -6.70 -23.25 6.58
C HIS A 55 -6.17 -23.09 8.00
N GLY A 56 -6.97 -22.54 8.92
CA GLY A 56 -6.59 -22.27 10.30
C GLY A 56 -6.40 -20.79 10.58
N ALA A 57 -6.58 -20.40 11.83
CA ALA A 57 -6.48 -19.02 12.27
C ALA A 57 -5.08 -18.44 11.99
N GLY A 58 -5.03 -17.19 11.52
CA GLY A 58 -3.78 -16.47 11.26
C GLY A 58 -3.09 -16.84 9.94
N THR A 59 -3.70 -17.71 9.11
CA THR A 59 -3.16 -18.05 7.79
C THR A 59 -3.38 -16.96 6.76
N HIS A 60 -4.37 -16.09 6.96
CA HIS A 60 -4.71 -14.97 6.08
C HIS A 60 -4.81 -13.67 6.90
N TRP A 61 -4.28 -12.57 6.35
CA TRP A 61 -4.32 -11.24 6.96
C TRP A 61 -4.30 -10.14 5.90
N MET A 62 -4.66 -8.92 6.29
CA MET A 62 -4.54 -7.72 5.47
C MET A 62 -3.31 -6.91 5.89
N GLU A 63 -2.57 -6.40 4.92
CA GLU A 63 -1.54 -5.38 5.13
C GLU A 63 -2.07 -4.02 4.64
N GLN A 64 -1.59 -2.94 5.24
CA GLN A 64 -1.96 -1.56 4.90
C GLN A 64 -0.69 -0.71 4.71
N GLU A 65 -0.67 0.12 3.67
CA GLU A 65 0.36 1.11 3.39
C GLU A 65 -0.28 2.50 3.30
N GLU A 66 0.26 3.47 4.03
CA GLU A 66 -0.17 4.86 3.94
C GLU A 66 0.68 5.54 2.85
N ALA A 67 0.08 5.90 1.71
CA ALA A 67 0.80 6.63 0.69
C ALA A 67 1.16 8.01 1.25
N GLU A 68 2.45 8.25 1.55
CA GLU A 68 2.94 9.59 1.85
C GLU A 68 2.61 10.51 0.67
N ALA A 69 1.89 11.60 0.93
CA ALA A 69 1.66 12.63 -0.06
C ALA A 69 3.02 13.15 -0.55
N ALA A 70 3.30 12.99 -1.85
CA ALA A 70 4.53 13.49 -2.46
C ALA A 70 4.75 14.95 -2.05
N PRO A 71 5.95 15.35 -1.57
CA PRO A 71 6.22 16.74 -1.27
C PRO A 71 6.06 17.54 -2.56
N ASP A 72 5.19 18.54 -2.51
CA ASP A 72 4.92 19.51 -3.56
C ASP A 72 6.24 20.07 -4.10
N ARG A 73 6.69 19.56 -5.26
CA ARG A 73 7.92 20.01 -5.94
C ARG A 73 7.76 21.36 -6.63
N THR A 74 6.66 22.08 -6.41
CA THR A 74 6.39 23.37 -7.07
C THR A 74 6.95 24.57 -6.31
N ALA A 75 7.62 24.36 -5.17
CA ALA A 75 8.30 25.43 -4.43
C ALA A 75 9.81 25.55 -4.76
N ILE A 76 10.18 25.53 -6.05
CA ILE A 76 11.46 26.11 -6.49
C ILE A 76 11.12 27.32 -7.36
N ARG A 77 10.83 28.41 -6.66
CA ARG A 77 10.56 29.75 -7.19
C ARG A 77 11.65 30.17 -8.17
N GLN A 78 11.21 30.60 -9.35
CA GLN A 78 11.95 31.44 -10.30
C GLN A 78 12.70 32.56 -9.56
N ALA A 79 14.01 32.66 -9.78
CA ALA A 79 14.75 33.92 -9.60
C ALA A 79 14.96 34.55 -10.99
N PRO A 80 14.68 35.86 -11.17
CA PRO A 80 14.84 36.53 -12.44
C PRO A 80 16.33 36.74 -12.77
N GLY A 81 16.65 36.71 -14.06
CA GLY A 81 17.98 37.05 -14.57
C GLY A 81 18.37 38.49 -14.25
N ALA A 82 19.68 38.70 -14.08
CA ALA A 82 20.32 39.99 -14.21
C ALA A 82 21.61 39.81 -15.01
N ASP A 83 21.51 40.09 -16.31
CA ASP A 83 22.63 40.55 -17.12
C ASP A 83 23.18 41.87 -16.55
N HIS A 84 24.49 41.93 -16.33
CA HIS A 84 25.41 43.09 -16.44
C HIS A 84 26.50 43.01 -15.37
N MET A 85 27.71 42.60 -15.76
CA MET A 85 28.94 43.13 -15.19
C MET A 85 29.90 43.46 -16.32
N ILE A 86 29.97 44.75 -16.59
CA ILE A 86 31.04 45.45 -17.30
C ILE A 86 32.25 45.44 -16.36
N GLY A 87 33.43 45.13 -16.89
CA GLY A 87 34.72 45.23 -16.19
C GLY A 87 35.86 44.78 -17.08
#